data_AF-A0A504YGN4-F1
#
_entry.id   AF-A0A504YGN4-F1
#
_cell.length_a   1.000
_cell.length_b   1.000
_cell.length_c   1.000
_cell.angle_alpha   90.00
_cell.angle_beta   90.00
_cell.angle_gamma   90.00
#
_symmetry.space_group_name_H-M   'P 1'
#
loop_
_entity.id
_entity.type
_entity.pdbx_description
1 polymer ?
#
loop_
_entity_poly.entity_id
_entity_poly.type
_entity_poly.pdbx_seq_one_letter_code
_entity_poly.pdbx_strand_id
1 'polypeptide(L)'
;MELSGAEERMHSNPGVYAAAVTETPPHNIMSVILADVPRTFPENVFFRDSGSRLSKLRSLQRVLSAFAVKFPRVGYCQARSLPYSGLCHITRGFNYITAILLLVLRGRDEVVEEQAFWLLDALINHMLPSYYTDEMVAVRRDCMVLGELLRLNYKDVYARISECGVNYTVLCTKWFICLYADVLPVETTLRVFDCLFYEGDKVLFRAGLALVKLHYKQLLTCNEFPVLLTAFRNMCRDRQTLWCHEFINTMFSIKLKRSKIEQLRDECEPRVRMENNAP
;
A
#
# COMPACT_ATOMS: atom_id res chain seq x y z
N MET A 1 -15.21 8.99 4.52
CA MET A 1 -16.29 8.30 3.79
C MET A 1 -16.69 9.12 2.56
N GLU A 2 -17.09 10.37 2.72
CA GLU A 2 -17.50 11.27 1.63
C GLU A 2 -16.42 11.49 0.55
N LEU A 3 -15.25 12.01 0.92
CA LEU A 3 -14.19 12.41 -0.03
C LEU A 3 -13.71 11.27 -0.95
N SER A 4 -13.77 10.03 -0.47
CA SER A 4 -13.34 8.85 -1.23
C SER A 4 -14.42 8.32 -2.18
N GLY A 5 -15.64 8.86 -2.13
CA GLY A 5 -16.84 8.30 -2.76
C GLY A 5 -17.30 6.97 -2.14
N ALA A 6 -16.76 6.59 -0.98
CA ALA A 6 -17.11 5.32 -0.33
C ALA A 6 -18.53 5.36 0.25
N GLU A 7 -18.95 6.52 0.76
CA GLU A 7 -20.29 6.69 1.32
C GLU A 7 -21.39 6.51 0.27
N GLU A 8 -21.22 7.16 -0.89
CA GLU A 8 -22.17 7.05 -2.01
C GLU A 8 -22.32 5.59 -2.46
N ARG A 9 -21.20 4.86 -2.58
CA ARG A 9 -21.23 3.44 -2.96
C ARG A 9 -21.86 2.56 -1.89
N MET A 10 -21.58 2.81 -0.62
CA MET A 10 -22.20 2.13 0.50
C MET A 10 -23.72 2.30 0.48
N HIS A 11 -24.22 3.53 0.32
CA HIS A 11 -25.65 3.81 0.25
C HIS A 11 -26.31 3.26 -1.02
N SER A 12 -25.60 3.25 -2.15
CA SER A 12 -26.12 2.73 -3.42
C SER A 12 -26.16 1.20 -3.47
N ASN A 13 -25.47 0.51 -2.56
CA ASN A 13 -25.33 -0.94 -2.55
C ASN A 13 -25.65 -1.53 -1.16
N PRO A 14 -26.86 -1.33 -0.63
CA PRO A 14 -27.22 -1.77 0.71
C PRO A 14 -27.14 -3.30 0.84
N GLY A 15 -26.58 -3.77 1.95
CA GLY A 15 -26.51 -5.21 2.27
C GLY A 15 -25.42 -6.00 1.54
N VAL A 16 -24.63 -5.38 0.66
CA VAL A 16 -23.54 -6.07 -0.04
C VAL A 16 -22.48 -6.60 0.94
N TYR A 17 -22.09 -5.79 1.92
CA TYR A 17 -21.14 -6.24 2.94
C TYR A 17 -21.71 -7.39 3.78
N ALA A 18 -22.96 -7.23 4.25
CA ALA A 18 -23.64 -8.25 5.05
C ALA A 18 -23.73 -9.59 4.31
N ALA A 19 -24.08 -9.59 3.01
CA ALA A 19 -24.12 -10.79 2.19
C ALA A 19 -22.72 -11.42 2.05
N ALA A 20 -21.70 -10.62 1.72
CA ALA A 20 -20.34 -11.11 1.51
C ALA A 20 -19.70 -11.71 2.77
N VAL A 21 -20.08 -11.27 3.97
CA VAL A 21 -19.62 -11.86 5.25
C VAL A 21 -20.19 -13.26 5.48
N THR A 22 -21.34 -13.60 4.89
CA THR A 22 -21.94 -14.95 5.02
C THR A 22 -21.28 -15.99 4.11
N GLU A 23 -20.54 -15.54 3.10
CA GLU A 23 -19.85 -16.39 2.15
C GLU A 23 -18.41 -16.68 2.60
N THR A 24 -17.85 -17.79 2.14
CA THR A 24 -16.46 -18.17 2.42
C THR A 24 -15.62 -18.00 1.14
N PRO A 25 -14.54 -17.21 1.16
CA PRO A 25 -13.64 -17.13 0.02
C PRO A 25 -12.98 -18.50 -0.27
N PRO A 26 -12.46 -18.72 -1.50
CA PRO A 26 -11.72 -19.92 -1.85
C PRO A 26 -10.64 -20.29 -0.82
N HIS A 27 -10.43 -21.59 -0.59
CA HIS A 27 -9.55 -22.09 0.49
C HIS A 27 -8.12 -21.52 0.42
N ASN A 28 -7.57 -21.38 -0.78
CA ASN A 28 -6.25 -20.79 -1.01
C ASN A 28 -6.17 -19.30 -0.65
N ILE A 29 -7.29 -18.59 -0.67
CA ILE A 29 -7.38 -17.18 -0.28
C ILE A 29 -7.55 -17.09 1.23
N MET A 30 -8.46 -17.90 1.78
CA MET A 30 -8.70 -17.95 3.22
C MET A 30 -7.44 -18.31 3.99
N SER A 31 -6.65 -19.29 3.53
CA SER A 31 -5.39 -19.69 4.19
C SER A 31 -4.40 -18.53 4.29
N VAL A 32 -4.34 -17.68 3.26
CA VAL A 32 -3.45 -16.52 3.22
C VAL A 32 -3.96 -15.40 4.14
N ILE A 33 -5.27 -15.14 4.16
CA ILE A 33 -5.88 -14.20 5.11
C ILE A 33 -5.58 -14.64 6.56
N LEU A 34 -5.79 -15.92 6.87
CA LEU A 34 -5.53 -16.47 8.20
C LEU A 34 -4.05 -16.42 8.62
N ALA A 35 -3.12 -16.53 7.66
CA ALA A 35 -1.69 -16.36 7.92
C ALA A 35 -1.31 -14.89 8.19
N ASP A 36 -2.03 -13.94 7.61
CA ASP A 36 -1.69 -12.52 7.64
C ASP A 36 -2.31 -11.73 8.79
N VAL A 37 -3.54 -12.07 9.18
CA VAL A 37 -4.24 -11.47 10.33
C VAL A 37 -3.37 -11.44 11.59
N PRO A 38 -2.77 -12.55 12.08
CA PRO A 38 -2.02 -12.55 13.34
C PRO A 38 -0.69 -11.75 13.28
N ARG A 39 -0.12 -11.54 12.09
CA ARG A 39 1.11 -10.76 11.90
C ARG A 39 0.86 -9.28 11.56
N THR A 40 -0.40 -8.84 11.53
CA THR A 40 -0.78 -7.46 11.22
C THR A 40 -0.72 -6.61 12.49
N PHE A 41 0.28 -5.72 12.58
CA PHE A 41 0.52 -4.86 13.75
C PHE A 41 0.49 -5.62 15.09
N PRO A 42 1.34 -6.66 15.29
CA PRO A 42 1.29 -7.51 16.48
C PRO A 42 1.54 -6.75 17.78
N GLU A 43 2.24 -5.61 17.72
CA GLU A 43 2.49 -4.74 18.86
C GLU A 43 1.32 -3.79 19.18
N ASN A 44 0.30 -3.70 18.35
CA ASN A 44 -0.84 -2.81 18.58
C ASN A 44 -1.85 -3.46 19.53
N VAL A 45 -2.34 -2.72 20.53
CA VAL A 45 -3.27 -3.23 21.57
C VAL A 45 -4.56 -3.83 21.00
N PHE A 46 -5.01 -3.38 19.83
CA PHE A 46 -6.22 -3.87 19.17
C PHE A 46 -5.98 -5.11 18.29
N PHE A 47 -4.71 -5.46 18.02
CA PHE A 47 -4.35 -6.59 17.15
C PHE A 47 -3.43 -7.63 17.82
N ARG A 48 -2.94 -7.34 19.04
CA ARG A 48 -2.04 -8.25 19.78
C ARG A 48 -2.76 -9.46 20.38
N ASP A 49 -3.90 -9.22 21.02
CA ASP A 49 -4.63 -10.25 21.77
C ASP A 49 -5.95 -10.59 21.08
N SER A 50 -6.13 -11.87 20.74
CA SER A 50 -7.35 -12.39 20.13
C SER A 50 -8.48 -12.65 21.14
N GLY A 51 -8.15 -12.76 22.43
CA GLY A 51 -9.12 -12.95 23.52
C GLY A 51 -9.71 -11.64 24.06
N SER A 52 -9.09 -10.50 23.76
CA SER A 52 -9.58 -9.18 24.18
C SER A 52 -10.90 -8.83 23.50
N ARG A 53 -11.87 -8.31 24.26
CA ARG A 53 -13.13 -7.78 23.71
C ARG A 53 -12.91 -6.60 22.76
N LEU A 54 -11.78 -5.89 22.90
CA LEU A 54 -11.40 -4.78 22.04
C LEU A 54 -10.65 -5.24 20.77
N SER A 55 -10.43 -6.55 20.62
CA SER A 55 -9.67 -7.10 19.50
C SER A 55 -10.35 -6.84 18.17
N LYS A 56 -9.61 -6.25 17.23
CA LYS A 56 -10.03 -6.01 15.85
C LYS A 56 -9.59 -7.11 14.89
N LEU A 57 -8.94 -8.18 15.37
CA LEU A 57 -8.47 -9.29 14.53
C LEU A 57 -9.62 -9.99 13.78
N ARG A 58 -10.74 -10.23 14.46
CA ARG A 58 -11.92 -10.85 13.82
C ARG A 58 -12.57 -9.91 12.80
N SER A 59 -12.67 -8.62 13.13
CA SER A 59 -13.14 -7.59 12.18
C SER A 59 -12.25 -7.53 10.95
N LEU A 60 -10.93 -7.51 11.13
CA LEU A 60 -9.95 -7.55 10.05
C LEU A 60 -10.16 -8.77 9.15
N GLN A 61 -10.27 -9.97 9.73
CA GLN A 61 -10.53 -11.19 8.97
C GLN A 61 -11.85 -11.10 8.19
N ARG A 62 -12.93 -10.63 8.81
CA ARG A 62 -14.25 -10.51 8.15
C ARG A 62 -14.22 -9.53 6.98
N VAL A 63 -13.65 -8.34 7.16
CA VAL A 63 -13.54 -7.35 6.08
C VAL A 63 -12.71 -7.89 4.92
N LEU A 64 -11.55 -8.49 5.20
CA LEU A 64 -10.70 -9.08 4.15
C LEU A 64 -11.40 -10.23 3.41
N SER A 65 -12.12 -11.09 4.15
CA SER A 65 -12.84 -12.22 3.57
C SER A 65 -14.00 -11.75 2.69
N ALA A 66 -14.81 -10.82 3.18
CA ALA A 66 -15.91 -10.23 2.42
C ALA A 66 -15.41 -9.50 1.17
N PHE A 67 -14.27 -8.80 1.26
CA PHE A 67 -13.66 -8.13 0.13
C PHE A 67 -13.19 -9.13 -0.95
N ALA A 68 -12.54 -10.22 -0.54
CA ALA A 68 -12.12 -11.28 -1.46
C ALA A 68 -13.29 -12.02 -2.13
N VAL A 69 -14.40 -12.20 -1.42
CA VAL A 69 -15.65 -12.74 -2.00
C VAL A 69 -16.20 -11.79 -3.05
N LYS A 70 -16.33 -10.50 -2.71
CA LYS A 70 -16.99 -9.52 -3.59
C LYS A 70 -16.17 -9.19 -4.83
N PHE A 71 -14.85 -9.10 -4.68
CA PHE A 71 -13.94 -8.68 -5.74
C PHE A 71 -12.91 -9.76 -6.06
N PRO A 72 -13.31 -10.91 -6.65
CA PRO A 72 -12.41 -12.04 -6.87
C PRO A 72 -11.28 -11.74 -7.86
N ARG A 73 -11.38 -10.66 -8.65
CA ARG A 73 -10.30 -10.19 -9.53
C ARG A 73 -9.23 -9.40 -8.78
N VAL A 74 -9.60 -8.81 -7.66
CA VAL A 74 -8.73 -7.99 -6.80
C VAL A 74 -8.21 -8.94 -5.75
N GLY A 75 -7.13 -9.62 -6.13
CA GLY A 75 -6.68 -10.79 -5.42
C GLY A 75 -6.91 -12.10 -6.18
N TYR A 76 -6.52 -12.11 -7.46
CA TYR A 76 -6.29 -13.31 -8.27
C TYR A 76 -7.55 -14.05 -8.74
N CYS A 77 -7.79 -13.97 -10.05
CA CYS A 77 -8.57 -14.97 -10.78
C CYS A 77 -7.62 -15.84 -11.60
N GLN A 78 -7.37 -17.05 -11.10
CA GLN A 78 -7.10 -18.26 -11.86
C GLN A 78 -5.77 -18.33 -12.63
N ALA A 79 -4.93 -19.25 -12.16
CA ALA A 79 -3.74 -19.70 -12.82
C ALA A 79 -4.18 -20.33 -14.14
N ARG A 80 -4.07 -19.59 -15.23
CA ARG A 80 -3.85 -20.21 -16.53
C ARG A 80 -2.36 -20.46 -16.66
N SER A 81 -1.99 -21.69 -16.30
CA SER A 81 -0.92 -22.45 -16.97
C SER A 81 0.54 -22.25 -16.54
N LEU A 82 0.86 -21.99 -15.27
CA LEU A 82 2.23 -22.22 -14.78
C LEU A 82 2.24 -22.95 -13.42
N PRO A 83 2.76 -24.19 -13.34
CA PRO A 83 2.73 -25.02 -12.12
C PRO A 83 3.71 -24.59 -11.01
N TYR A 84 4.39 -23.43 -11.10
CA TYR A 84 5.49 -23.08 -10.19
C TYR A 84 5.59 -21.61 -9.70
N SER A 85 4.54 -20.78 -9.78
CA SER A 85 4.54 -19.45 -9.11
C SER A 85 3.62 -19.45 -7.88
N GLY A 86 3.99 -20.25 -6.87
CA GLY A 86 3.21 -20.48 -5.65
C GLY A 86 3.28 -19.36 -4.61
N LEU A 87 3.07 -18.09 -4.97
CA LEU A 87 2.87 -17.02 -3.98
C LEU A 87 1.65 -16.16 -4.31
N CYS A 88 0.58 -16.41 -3.57
CA CYS A 88 -0.64 -15.63 -3.57
C CYS A 88 -0.34 -14.21 -3.03
N HIS A 89 -0.43 -13.18 -3.88
CA HIS A 89 -0.15 -11.78 -3.52
C HIS A 89 -1.32 -11.05 -2.85
N ILE A 90 -2.44 -11.76 -2.57
CA ILE A 90 -3.71 -11.22 -2.05
C ILE A 90 -3.56 -10.42 -0.75
N THR A 91 -2.50 -10.64 0.03
CA THR A 91 -2.41 -10.03 1.35
C THR A 91 -1.14 -9.24 1.59
N ARG A 92 -0.27 -9.04 0.59
CA ARG A 92 0.87 -8.15 0.78
C ARG A 92 0.38 -6.70 0.75
N GLY A 93 -0.17 -6.19 1.86
CA GLY A 93 -0.54 -4.78 2.02
C GLY A 93 -1.98 -4.52 2.45
N PHE A 94 -2.96 -5.30 1.95
CA PHE A 94 -4.39 -5.13 2.27
C PHE A 94 -4.69 -5.22 3.75
N ASN A 95 -4.07 -6.19 4.42
CA ASN A 95 -4.23 -6.40 5.86
C ASN A 95 -3.82 -5.14 6.64
N TYR A 96 -2.71 -4.50 6.28
CA TYR A 96 -2.25 -3.27 6.93
C TYR A 96 -3.15 -2.08 6.60
N ILE A 97 -3.57 -1.91 5.34
CA ILE A 97 -4.50 -0.85 4.95
C ILE A 97 -5.82 -1.00 5.70
N THR A 98 -6.41 -2.19 5.69
CA THR A 98 -7.67 -2.51 6.36
C THR A 98 -7.56 -2.32 7.87
N ALA A 99 -6.45 -2.75 8.48
CA ALA A 99 -6.20 -2.56 9.90
C ALA A 99 -6.13 -1.06 10.27
N ILE A 100 -5.46 -0.23 9.48
CA ILE A 100 -5.44 1.22 9.67
C ILE A 100 -6.85 1.81 9.59
N LEU A 101 -7.65 1.42 8.58
CA LEU A 101 -9.04 1.88 8.45
C LEU A 101 -9.88 1.49 9.68
N LEU A 102 -9.78 0.25 10.15
CA LEU A 102 -10.48 -0.25 11.34
C LEU A 102 -10.06 0.44 12.65
N LEU A 103 -8.85 1.00 12.71
CA LEU A 103 -8.36 1.76 13.86
C LEU A 103 -8.95 3.17 13.95
N VAL A 104 -9.22 3.82 12.81
CA VAL A 104 -9.66 5.22 12.79
C VAL A 104 -11.16 5.41 12.68
N LEU A 105 -11.85 4.44 12.10
CA LEU A 105 -13.30 4.45 12.00
C LEU A 105 -13.93 4.30 13.38
N ARG A 106 -15.03 5.02 13.60
CA ARG A 106 -15.75 5.08 14.87
C ARG A 106 -17.19 4.63 14.66
N GLY A 107 -17.72 3.90 15.64
CA GLY A 107 -19.09 3.40 15.61
C GLY A 107 -19.18 2.00 16.21
N ARG A 108 -20.31 1.34 15.96
CA ARG A 108 -20.48 -0.09 16.26
C ARG A 108 -19.65 -0.92 15.29
N ASP A 109 -19.19 -2.10 15.73
CA ASP A 109 -18.30 -2.94 14.94
C ASP A 109 -18.84 -3.24 13.53
N GLU A 110 -20.12 -3.58 13.40
CA GLU A 110 -20.75 -3.86 12.10
C GLU A 110 -20.70 -2.66 11.15
N VAL A 111 -20.95 -1.45 11.67
CA VAL A 111 -20.91 -0.22 10.88
C VAL A 111 -19.47 0.12 10.49
N VAL A 112 -18.53 -0.03 11.42
CA VAL A 112 -17.11 0.20 11.19
C VAL A 112 -16.55 -0.76 10.14
N GLU A 113 -16.94 -2.03 10.19
CA GLU A 113 -16.53 -3.04 9.24
C GLU A 113 -17.05 -2.77 7.82
N GLU A 114 -18.32 -2.41 7.69
CA GLU A 114 -18.90 -2.03 6.40
C GLU A 114 -18.24 -0.76 5.85
N GLN A 115 -18.02 0.26 6.69
CA GLN A 115 -17.30 1.48 6.29
C GLN A 115 -15.86 1.16 5.83
N ALA A 116 -15.15 0.29 6.54
CA ALA A 116 -13.81 -0.14 6.17
C ALA A 116 -13.80 -0.89 4.83
N PHE A 117 -14.78 -1.76 4.60
CA PHE A 117 -14.97 -2.47 3.34
C PHE A 117 -15.13 -1.52 2.15
N TRP A 118 -15.98 -0.50 2.29
CA TRP A 118 -16.21 0.48 1.20
C TRP A 118 -15.06 1.47 1.02
N LEU A 119 -14.34 1.83 2.08
CA LEU A 119 -13.10 2.62 1.96
C LEU A 119 -11.99 1.83 1.27
N LEU A 120 -11.91 0.52 1.55
CA LEU A 120 -10.99 -0.36 0.87
C LEU A 120 -11.34 -0.47 -0.62
N ASP A 121 -12.63 -0.63 -0.96
CA ASP A 121 -13.09 -0.57 -2.35
C ASP A 121 -12.67 0.74 -3.04
N ALA A 122 -12.88 1.89 -2.40
CA ALA A 122 -12.46 3.18 -2.94
C ALA A 122 -10.96 3.27 -3.22
N LEU A 123 -10.12 2.82 -2.29
CA LEU A 123 -8.67 2.84 -2.48
C LEU A 123 -8.25 1.92 -3.63
N ILE A 124 -8.77 0.70 -3.64
CA ILE A 124 -8.21 -0.39 -4.44
C ILE A 124 -8.82 -0.47 -5.83
N ASN A 125 -10.14 -0.35 -5.94
CA ASN A 125 -10.84 -0.51 -7.21
C ASN A 125 -10.94 0.80 -8.01
N HIS A 126 -10.89 1.94 -7.33
CA HIS A 126 -11.14 3.24 -7.96
C HIS A 126 -9.93 4.16 -7.98
N MET A 127 -9.21 4.30 -6.87
CA MET A 127 -8.06 5.20 -6.81
C MET A 127 -6.77 4.55 -7.35
N LEU A 128 -6.58 3.26 -7.12
CA LEU A 128 -5.38 2.51 -7.49
C LEU A 128 -5.73 1.23 -8.26
N PRO A 129 -6.48 1.34 -9.37
CA PRO A 129 -6.88 0.17 -10.13
C PRO A 129 -5.66 -0.63 -10.59
N SER A 130 -5.79 -1.95 -10.57
CA SER A 130 -4.77 -2.90 -11.00
C SER A 130 -3.49 -2.96 -10.16
N TYR A 131 -3.41 -2.29 -9.00
CA TYR A 131 -2.25 -2.42 -8.10
C TYR A 131 -2.05 -3.85 -7.57
N TYR A 132 -3.14 -4.60 -7.41
CA TYR A 132 -3.15 -5.88 -6.72
C TYR A 132 -3.54 -7.04 -7.63
N THR A 133 -3.16 -6.94 -8.90
CA THR A 133 -3.21 -8.04 -9.88
C THR A 133 -1.96 -8.90 -9.77
N ASP A 134 -2.03 -10.09 -10.36
CA ASP A 134 -1.05 -11.18 -10.28
C ASP A 134 0.40 -10.74 -10.55
N GLU A 135 0.61 -10.02 -11.66
CA GLU A 135 1.93 -9.56 -12.08
C GLU A 135 2.39 -8.27 -11.39
N MET A 136 1.52 -7.66 -10.57
CA MET A 136 1.74 -6.38 -9.90
C MET A 136 2.29 -5.28 -10.84
N VAL A 137 1.89 -5.30 -12.11
CA VAL A 137 2.46 -4.41 -13.16
C VAL A 137 2.32 -2.96 -12.76
N ALA A 138 1.16 -2.55 -12.24
CA ALA A 138 0.91 -1.16 -11.84
C ALA A 138 1.80 -0.72 -10.66
N VAL A 139 2.01 -1.58 -9.64
CA VAL A 139 2.89 -1.27 -8.51
C VAL A 139 4.34 -1.18 -8.97
N ARG A 140 4.80 -2.13 -9.80
CA ARG A 140 6.18 -2.13 -10.32
C ARG A 140 6.45 -0.94 -11.22
N ARG A 141 5.50 -0.61 -12.10
CA ARG A 141 5.54 0.61 -12.90
C ARG A 141 5.67 1.83 -12.02
N ASP A 142 4.85 1.94 -10.98
CA ASP A 142 4.88 3.13 -10.12
C ASP A 142 6.16 3.18 -9.25
N CYS A 143 6.76 2.04 -8.92
CA CYS A 143 8.13 1.99 -8.37
C CYS A 143 9.17 2.51 -9.37
N MET A 144 9.07 2.15 -10.64
CA MET A 144 9.97 2.66 -11.69
C MET A 144 9.77 4.16 -11.92
N VAL A 145 8.51 4.63 -11.92
CA VAL A 145 8.19 6.06 -11.99
C VAL A 145 8.82 6.82 -10.83
N LEU A 146 8.76 6.28 -9.60
CA LEU A 146 9.47 6.87 -8.47
C LEU A 146 10.99 6.90 -8.72
N GLY A 147 11.58 5.83 -9.27
CA GLY A 147 12.98 5.80 -9.69
C GLY A 147 13.33 6.91 -10.68
N GLU A 148 12.52 7.13 -11.72
CA GLU A 148 12.72 8.22 -12.68
C GLU A 148 12.54 9.60 -12.03
N LEU A 149 11.58 9.76 -11.11
CA LEU A 149 11.43 10.99 -10.33
C LEU A 149 12.66 11.25 -9.45
N LEU A 150 13.26 10.22 -8.86
CA LEU A 150 14.53 10.35 -8.13
C LEU A 150 15.66 10.74 -9.07
N ARG A 151 15.75 10.15 -10.26
CA ARG A 151 16.73 10.54 -11.29
C ARG A 151 16.63 12.01 -11.68
N LEU A 152 15.42 12.54 -11.75
CA LEU A 152 15.18 13.94 -12.14
C LEU A 152 15.46 14.93 -11.00
N ASN A 153 15.10 14.59 -9.76
CA ASN A 153 15.12 15.52 -8.62
C ASN A 153 16.30 15.34 -7.66
N TYR A 154 16.86 14.12 -7.58
CA TYR A 154 17.91 13.72 -6.62
C TYR A 154 18.94 12.82 -7.32
N LYS A 155 19.59 13.36 -8.36
CA LYS A 155 20.54 12.63 -9.23
C LYS A 155 21.63 11.88 -8.45
N ASP A 156 22.16 12.48 -7.40
CA ASP A 156 23.23 11.87 -6.60
C ASP A 156 22.73 10.64 -5.84
N VAL A 157 21.51 10.69 -5.29
CA VAL A 157 20.89 9.54 -4.63
C VAL A 157 20.55 8.45 -5.64
N TYR A 158 20.04 8.83 -6.81
CA TYR A 158 19.80 7.87 -7.91
C TYR A 158 21.09 7.19 -8.35
N ALA A 159 22.17 7.96 -8.54
CA ALA A 159 23.49 7.42 -8.89
C ALA A 159 23.95 6.44 -7.80
N ARG A 160 23.81 6.81 -6.52
CA ARG A 160 24.23 5.93 -5.43
C ARG A 160 23.45 4.63 -5.36
N ILE A 161 22.13 4.67 -5.55
CA ILE A 161 21.29 3.46 -5.60
C ILE A 161 21.73 2.56 -6.76
N SER A 162 22.05 3.15 -7.91
CA SER A 162 22.51 2.44 -9.10
C SER A 162 23.91 1.82 -8.91
N GLU A 163 24.85 2.55 -8.31
CA GLU A 163 26.21 2.09 -7.98
C GLU A 163 26.19 0.90 -7.02
N CYS A 164 25.27 0.90 -6.05
CA CYS A 164 25.07 -0.23 -5.14
C CYS A 164 24.36 -1.43 -5.81
N GLY A 165 23.97 -1.34 -7.09
CA GLY A 165 23.31 -2.41 -7.83
C GLY A 165 21.90 -2.73 -7.32
N VAL A 166 21.22 -1.81 -6.64
CA VAL A 166 19.87 -2.05 -6.09
C VAL A 166 18.79 -1.68 -7.11
N ASN A 167 17.84 -2.57 -7.35
CA ASN A 167 16.64 -2.24 -8.12
C ASN A 167 15.66 -1.41 -7.26
N TYR A 168 15.26 -0.23 -7.75
CA TYR A 168 14.29 0.66 -7.10
C TYR A 168 12.98 -0.04 -6.72
N THR A 169 12.54 -1.00 -7.54
CA THR A 169 11.37 -1.81 -7.30
C THR A 169 11.49 -2.55 -5.97
N VAL A 170 12.64 -3.13 -5.65
CA VAL A 170 12.85 -3.84 -4.38
C VAL A 170 12.76 -2.89 -3.19
N LEU A 171 13.31 -1.69 -3.31
CA LEU A 171 13.30 -0.68 -2.25
C LEU A 171 11.89 -0.16 -1.95
N CYS A 172 11.11 0.10 -3.01
CA CYS A 172 9.88 0.89 -2.89
C CYS A 172 8.61 0.06 -3.01
N THR A 173 8.67 -1.22 -3.41
CA THR A 173 7.46 -2.08 -3.58
C THR A 173 6.63 -2.07 -2.31
N LYS A 174 7.27 -2.20 -1.15
CA LYS A 174 6.56 -2.23 0.13
C LYS A 174 5.81 -0.92 0.38
N TRP A 175 6.39 0.22 0.03
CA TRP A 175 5.76 1.54 0.19
C TRP A 175 4.45 1.64 -0.58
N PHE A 176 4.47 1.27 -1.86
CA PHE A 176 3.29 1.36 -2.72
C PHE A 176 2.25 0.29 -2.43
N ILE A 177 2.66 -0.96 -2.17
CA ILE A 177 1.69 -2.04 -2.01
C ILE A 177 0.91 -1.96 -0.68
N CYS A 178 1.51 -1.45 0.40
CA CYS A 178 0.81 -1.21 1.66
C CYS A 178 0.36 0.24 1.84
N LEU A 179 0.50 1.10 0.82
CA LEU A 179 0.22 2.53 0.90
C LEU A 179 0.89 3.19 2.11
N TYR A 180 2.12 2.79 2.40
CA TYR A 180 2.91 3.20 3.56
C TYR A 180 2.45 2.68 4.93
N ALA A 181 1.33 1.97 5.03
CA ALA A 181 0.73 1.56 6.30
C ALA A 181 1.61 0.64 7.18
N ASP A 182 2.47 -0.19 6.57
CA ASP A 182 3.38 -1.10 7.30
C ASP A 182 4.81 -0.54 7.46
N VAL A 183 5.07 0.67 6.93
CA VAL A 183 6.42 1.25 6.92
C VAL A 183 6.51 2.56 7.70
N LEU A 184 5.51 3.44 7.61
CA LEU A 184 5.48 4.70 8.34
C LEU A 184 4.78 4.53 9.70
N PRO A 185 5.06 5.42 10.67
CA PRO A 185 4.27 5.52 11.90
C PRO A 185 2.79 5.76 11.59
N VAL A 186 1.90 5.32 12.49
CA VAL A 186 0.46 5.37 12.26
C VAL A 186 -0.02 6.81 12.04
N GLU A 187 0.46 7.77 12.84
CA GLU A 187 0.09 9.17 12.74
C GLU A 187 0.43 9.76 11.37
N THR A 188 1.61 9.44 10.84
CA THR A 188 2.05 9.90 9.53
C THR A 188 1.31 9.19 8.40
N THR A 189 1.07 7.88 8.54
CA THR A 189 0.26 7.11 7.60
C THR A 189 -1.14 7.72 7.46
N LEU A 190 -1.78 8.09 8.57
CA LEU A 190 -3.11 8.69 8.55
C LEU A 190 -3.12 10.03 7.81
N ARG A 191 -2.10 10.87 8.02
CA ARG A 191 -1.98 12.14 7.27
C ARG A 191 -1.73 11.91 5.78
N VAL A 192 -0.97 10.87 5.41
CA VAL A 192 -0.80 10.45 4.01
C VAL A 192 -2.14 9.98 3.44
N PHE A 193 -2.94 9.22 4.19
CA PHE A 193 -4.27 8.75 3.77
C PHE A 193 -5.25 9.90 3.60
N ASP A 194 -5.28 10.89 4.52
CA ASP A 194 -6.10 12.10 4.37
C ASP A 194 -5.81 12.80 3.04
N CYS A 195 -4.52 12.96 2.72
CA CYS A 195 -4.09 13.58 1.47
C CYS A 195 -4.41 12.68 0.27
N LEU A 196 -4.23 11.38 0.39
CA LEU A 196 -4.53 10.41 -0.67
C LEU A 196 -6.00 10.48 -1.05
N PHE A 197 -6.92 10.41 -0.09
CA PHE A 197 -8.37 10.50 -0.34
C PHE A 197 -8.79 11.84 -0.97
N TYR A 198 -8.07 12.92 -0.70
CA TYR A 198 -8.39 14.24 -1.24
C TYR A 198 -7.74 14.54 -2.61
N GLU A 199 -6.46 14.23 -2.78
CA GLU A 199 -5.66 14.60 -3.97
C GLU A 199 -5.38 13.43 -4.93
N GLY A 200 -5.64 12.19 -4.50
CA GLY A 200 -5.41 10.98 -5.27
C GLY A 200 -3.99 10.40 -5.15
N ASP A 201 -3.75 9.38 -5.96
CA ASP A 201 -2.57 8.53 -6.02
C ASP A 201 -1.22 9.26 -6.16
N LYS A 202 -1.20 10.49 -6.70
CA LYS A 202 0.02 11.32 -6.76
C LYS A 202 0.68 11.56 -5.38
N VAL A 203 -0.10 11.47 -4.30
CA VAL A 203 0.39 11.64 -2.93
C VAL A 203 1.40 10.56 -2.56
N LEU A 204 1.25 9.34 -3.07
CA LEU A 204 2.18 8.25 -2.80
C LEU A 204 3.59 8.59 -3.30
N PHE A 205 3.70 9.17 -4.50
CA PHE A 205 4.98 9.61 -5.04
C PHE A 205 5.58 10.77 -4.23
N ARG A 206 4.75 11.73 -3.78
CA ARG A 206 5.23 12.83 -2.93
C ARG A 206 5.78 12.29 -1.60
N ALA A 207 5.12 11.31 -1.00
CA ALA A 207 5.58 10.67 0.23
C ALA A 207 6.94 9.97 0.03
N GLY A 208 7.10 9.21 -1.05
CA GLY A 208 8.38 8.59 -1.41
C GLY A 208 9.52 9.59 -1.66
N LEU A 209 9.23 10.68 -2.36
CA LEU A 209 10.21 11.76 -2.58
C LEU A 209 10.53 12.52 -1.29
N ALA A 210 9.55 12.73 -0.40
CA ALA A 210 9.76 13.37 0.90
C ALA A 210 10.67 12.54 1.80
N LEU A 211 10.44 11.23 1.84
CA LEU A 211 11.29 10.27 2.51
C LEU A 211 12.76 10.43 2.08
N VAL A 212 13.03 10.42 0.78
CA VAL A 212 14.39 10.60 0.24
C VAL A 212 14.95 11.99 0.54
N LYS A 213 14.13 13.04 0.44
CA LYS A 213 14.54 14.42 0.73
C LYS A 213 15.00 14.59 2.17
N LEU A 214 14.26 14.04 3.13
CA LEU A 214 14.56 14.14 4.56
C LEU A 214 15.88 13.42 4.91
N HIS A 215 16.13 12.28 4.27
CA HIS A 215 17.28 11.42 4.55
C HIS A 215 18.41 11.57 3.53
N TYR A 216 18.39 12.62 2.71
CA TYR A 216 19.31 12.82 1.59
C TYR A 216 20.78 12.61 1.97
N LYS A 217 21.22 13.28 3.04
CA LYS A 217 22.61 13.19 3.53
C LYS A 217 22.98 11.78 3.95
N GLN A 218 22.09 11.07 4.64
CA GLN A 218 22.34 9.70 5.09
C GLN A 218 22.48 8.76 3.88
N LEU A 219 21.59 8.89 2.89
CA LEU A 219 21.61 8.03 1.69
C LEU A 219 22.90 8.19 0.88
N LEU A 220 23.48 9.40 0.81
CA LEU A 220 24.76 9.64 0.13
C LEU A 220 25.97 9.03 0.83
N THR A 221 25.86 8.69 2.11
CA THR A 221 26.95 8.01 2.86
C THR A 221 26.90 6.49 2.72
N CYS A 222 25.83 5.93 2.18
CA CYS A 222 25.71 4.50 1.96
C CYS A 222 26.54 4.11 0.73
N ASN A 223 27.60 3.31 0.91
CA ASN A 223 28.47 2.86 -0.19
C ASN A 223 28.23 1.39 -0.57
N GLU A 224 27.45 0.67 0.22
CA GLU A 224 27.24 -0.77 0.07
C GLU A 224 25.75 -1.12 0.05
N PHE A 225 25.41 -2.17 -0.71
CA PHE A 225 24.04 -2.68 -0.86
C PHE A 225 23.32 -2.93 0.49
N PRO A 226 23.90 -3.64 1.48
CA PRO A 226 23.19 -3.93 2.74
C PRO A 226 22.95 -2.67 3.58
N VAL A 227 23.88 -1.71 3.52
CA VAL A 227 23.80 -0.43 4.24
C VAL A 227 22.68 0.42 3.64
N LEU A 228 22.61 0.51 2.32
CA LEU A 228 21.56 1.24 1.62
C LEU A 228 20.17 0.66 1.89
N LEU A 229 20.01 -0.67 1.82
CA LEU A 229 18.75 -1.33 2.20
C LEU A 229 18.34 -1.01 3.63
N THR A 230 19.29 -1.06 4.56
CA THR A 230 19.03 -0.76 5.97
C THR A 230 18.65 0.71 6.15
N ALA A 231 19.30 1.64 5.46
CA ALA A 231 18.93 3.05 5.47
C ALA A 231 17.50 3.27 4.95
N PHE A 232 17.12 2.63 3.83
CA PHE A 232 15.76 2.69 3.28
C PHE A 232 14.69 2.09 4.19
N ARG A 233 15.05 1.08 5.00
CA ARG A 233 14.14 0.54 6.01
C ARG A 233 14.02 1.46 7.21
N ASN A 234 15.14 2.01 7.68
CA ASN A 234 15.21 2.82 8.89
C ASN A 234 14.62 4.21 8.68
N MET A 235 14.75 4.81 7.49
CA MET A 235 14.17 6.11 7.17
C MET A 235 12.66 6.18 7.39
N CYS A 236 11.97 5.04 7.25
CA CYS A 236 10.52 4.99 7.46
C CYS A 236 10.15 5.02 8.94
N ARG A 237 11.10 4.72 9.85
CA ARG A 237 10.92 4.65 11.31
C ARG A 237 11.72 5.73 12.07
N ASP A 238 12.33 6.66 11.35
CA ASP A 238 13.14 7.71 11.95
C ASP A 238 12.27 8.76 12.67
N ARG A 239 12.90 9.54 13.55
CA ARG A 239 12.25 10.68 14.21
C ARG A 239 11.60 11.62 13.20
N GLN A 240 12.21 11.90 12.05
CA GLN A 240 11.65 12.79 11.02
C GLN A 240 10.34 12.26 10.41
N THR A 241 10.12 10.94 10.39
CA THR A 241 8.85 10.37 9.94
C THR A 241 7.83 10.19 11.07
N LEU A 242 8.25 10.29 12.34
CA LEU A 242 7.34 10.38 13.49
C LEU A 242 6.68 11.76 13.59
N TRP A 243 7.38 12.84 13.22
CA TRP A 243 6.82 14.19 13.18
C TRP A 243 5.96 14.41 11.93
N CYS A 244 4.73 13.88 11.95
CA CYS A 244 3.82 13.89 10.80
C CYS A 244 3.61 15.28 10.17
N HIS A 245 3.62 16.36 10.96
CA HIS A 245 3.48 17.72 10.43
C HIS A 245 4.68 18.14 9.56
N GLU A 246 5.91 17.88 10.00
CA GLU A 246 7.12 18.18 9.23
C GLU A 246 7.21 17.31 7.97
N PHE A 247 6.83 16.03 8.10
CA PHE A 247 6.75 15.11 6.96
C PHE A 247 5.79 15.63 5.89
N ILE A 248 4.59 16.05 6.29
CA ILE A 248 3.56 16.59 5.38
C ILE A 248 4.00 17.92 4.76
N ASN A 249 4.59 18.83 5.54
CA ASN A 249 5.15 20.07 5.00
C ASN A 249 6.23 19.79 3.95
N THR A 250 7.09 18.80 4.20
CA THR A 250 8.10 18.36 3.24
C THR A 250 7.46 17.78 1.98
N MET A 251 6.44 16.93 2.14
CA MET A 251 5.67 16.33 1.05
C MET A 251 5.05 17.39 0.13
N PHE A 252 4.46 18.44 0.70
CA PHE A 252 3.83 19.52 -0.08
C PHE A 252 4.80 20.58 -0.59
N SER A 253 6.03 20.63 -0.05
CA SER A 253 7.11 21.43 -0.66
C SER A 253 7.55 20.89 -2.03
N ILE A 254 7.25 19.62 -2.32
CA ILE A 254 7.63 18.94 -3.56
C ILE A 254 6.56 19.20 -4.63
N LYS A 255 6.91 20.02 -5.62
CA LYS A 255 6.04 20.32 -6.76
C LYS A 255 6.02 19.12 -7.71
N LEU A 256 4.92 18.37 -7.69
CA LEU A 256 4.69 17.22 -8.58
C LEU A 256 3.34 17.37 -9.30
N LYS A 257 3.40 17.43 -10.64
CA LYS A 257 2.22 17.51 -11.52
C LYS A 257 1.72 16.11 -11.87
N ARG A 258 0.39 15.94 -11.91
CA ARG A 258 -0.25 14.67 -12.29
C ARG A 258 0.15 14.22 -13.70
N SER A 259 0.14 15.16 -14.65
CA SER A 259 0.56 14.91 -16.04
C SER A 259 1.99 14.38 -16.17
N LYS A 260 2.90 14.76 -15.25
CA LYS A 260 4.27 14.23 -15.28
C LYS A 260 4.32 12.77 -14.81
N ILE A 261 3.50 12.40 -13.83
CA ILE A 261 3.37 11.01 -13.37
C ILE A 261 2.78 10.17 -14.50
N GLU A 262 1.71 10.63 -15.14
CA GLU A 262 1.07 9.95 -16.27
C GLU A 262 2.04 9.75 -17.43
N GLN A 263 2.78 10.78 -17.82
CA GLN A 263 3.84 10.66 -18.83
C GLN A 263 4.88 9.59 -18.45
N LEU A 264 5.38 9.60 -17.20
CA LEU A 264 6.37 8.61 -16.76
C LEU A 264 5.76 7.20 -16.69
N ARG A 265 4.47 7.07 -16.37
CA ARG A 265 3.76 5.77 -16.39
C ARG A 265 3.74 5.20 -17.80
N ASP A 266 3.44 6.01 -18.81
CA ASP A 266 3.45 5.59 -20.22
C ASP A 266 4.86 5.17 -20.68
N GLU A 267 5.90 5.84 -20.19
CA GLU A 267 7.32 5.50 -20.47
C GLU A 267 7.76 4.22 -19.74
N CYS A 268 7.29 3.98 -18.51
CA CYS A 268 7.71 2.85 -17.68
C CYS A 268 6.91 1.55 -17.93
N GLU A 269 5.63 1.65 -18.31
CA GLU A 269 4.74 0.48 -18.49
C GLU A 269 5.31 -0.56 -19.49
N PRO A 270 5.83 -0.19 -20.68
CA PRO A 270 6.41 -1.16 -21.60
C PRO A 270 7.63 -1.88 -21.01
N ARG A 271 8.45 -1.18 -20.21
CA ARG A 271 9.67 -1.74 -19.60
C ARG A 271 9.31 -2.84 -18.60
N VAL A 272 8.29 -2.61 -17.76
CA VAL A 272 7.80 -3.62 -16.79
C VAL A 272 7.25 -4.85 -17.53
N ARG A 273 6.52 -4.65 -18.62
CA ARG A 273 5.95 -5.76 -19.40
C ARG A 273 7.03 -6.57 -20.14
N MET A 274 8.10 -5.92 -20.59
CA MET A 274 9.25 -6.63 -21.17
C MET A 274 9.97 -7.48 -20.13
N GLU A 275 10.15 -6.98 -18.90
CA GLU A 275 10.72 -7.77 -17.80
C GLU A 275 9.86 -9.01 -17.45
N ASN A 276 8.53 -8.96 -17.65
CA ASN A 276 7.64 -10.11 -17.44
C ASN A 276 7.71 -11.17 -18.53
N ASN A 277 8.09 -10.77 -19.74
CA ASN A 277 8.16 -11.65 -20.91
C ASN A 277 9.59 -12.17 -21.17
N ALA A 278 10.55 -11.83 -20.29
CA ALA A 278 11.89 -12.38 -20.36
C ALA A 278 11.86 -13.86 -19.90
N PRO A 279 12.45 -14.80 -20.68
CA PRO A 279 12.37 -16.24 -20.44
C PRO A 279 13.04 -16.70 -19.14
#